data_AF-A0A9N9R049-F1
#
_entry.id   AF-A0A9N9R049-F1
#
_cell.length_a   1.000
_cell.length_b   1.000
_cell.length_c   1.000
_cell.angle_alpha   90.00
_cell.angle_beta   90.00
_cell.angle_gamma   90.00
#
_symmetry.space_group_name_H-M   'P 1'
#
loop_
_entity.id
_entity.type
_entity.pdbx_description
1 polymer ?
#
loop_
_entity_poly.entity_id
_entity_poly.type
_entity_poly.pdbx_seq_one_letter_code
_entity_poly.pdbx_strand_id
1 'polypeptide(L)'
;MSQELRELCHLLFPDDTADQTEYFSEISDYIKKLGSQNWEYVRKEPERLSEEMRHLTEQTQELAFTNYKTFVETAETSKTIMKDLGKSKDSLATFLDTTPLFIQECEKFSQMATSIVKEKSQYNTIRSQSDKLLELLELPSLMREALNAEDYESALDIFTFIRNISKRYSDIPIVQVLIFYIKK
;
A
#
# COMPACT_ATOMS: atom_id res chain seq x y z
N MET A 1 -65.04 -16.64 -5.25
CA MET A 1 -64.50 -15.34 -5.69
C MET A 1 -62.97 -15.32 -5.80
N SER A 2 -62.17 -15.37 -4.71
CA SER A 2 -60.69 -15.31 -4.81
C SER A 2 -60.05 -16.60 -5.34
N GLN A 3 -60.66 -17.75 -5.09
CA GLN A 3 -60.17 -19.06 -5.55
C GLN A 3 -60.50 -19.32 -7.02
N GLU A 4 -61.71 -18.96 -7.47
CA GLU A 4 -62.14 -19.06 -8.87
C GLU A 4 -61.35 -18.12 -9.80
N LEU A 5 -61.00 -16.91 -9.33
CA LEU A 5 -60.14 -16.00 -10.09
C LEU A 5 -58.71 -16.54 -10.22
N ARG A 6 -58.20 -17.24 -9.21
CA ARG A 6 -56.89 -17.92 -9.28
C ARG A 6 -56.92 -19.07 -10.29
N GLU A 7 -57.98 -19.87 -10.30
CA GLU A 7 -58.17 -20.95 -11.27
C GLU A 7 -58.34 -20.41 -12.70
N LEU A 8 -59.08 -19.30 -12.87
CA LEU A 8 -59.24 -18.63 -14.17
C LEU A 8 -57.91 -18.06 -14.69
N CYS A 9 -57.10 -17.42 -13.83
CA CYS A 9 -55.77 -16.94 -14.21
C CYS A 9 -54.83 -18.08 -14.59
N HIS A 10 -54.84 -19.19 -13.84
CA HIS A 10 -54.05 -20.37 -14.16
C HIS A 10 -54.50 -21.04 -15.47
N LEU A 11 -55.77 -20.89 -15.85
CA LEU A 11 -56.30 -21.40 -17.11
C LEU A 11 -55.95 -20.48 -18.31
N LEU A 12 -55.94 -19.16 -18.10
CA LEU A 12 -55.65 -18.16 -19.12
C LEU A 12 -54.15 -18.02 -19.43
N PHE A 13 -53.28 -18.25 -18.44
CA PHE A 13 -51.83 -18.14 -18.58
C PHE A 13 -51.13 -19.44 -18.13
N PRO A 14 -51.20 -20.51 -18.94
CA PRO A 14 -50.63 -21.80 -18.58
C PRO A 14 -49.09 -21.83 -18.59
N ASP A 15 -48.43 -20.92 -19.31
CA ASP A 15 -46.97 -20.91 -19.49
C ASP A 15 -46.23 -19.92 -18.56
N ASP A 16 -46.91 -18.94 -17.97
CA ASP A 16 -46.30 -17.88 -17.16
C ASP A 16 -46.20 -18.31 -15.68
N THR A 17 -45.36 -19.32 -15.46
CA THR A 17 -45.09 -19.87 -14.14
C THR A 17 -44.01 -19.06 -13.43
N ALA A 18 -44.41 -18.31 -12.40
CA ALA A 18 -43.98 -18.54 -11.01
C ALA A 18 -43.51 -17.35 -10.16
N ASP A 19 -43.13 -16.16 -10.66
CA ASP A 19 -42.38 -15.22 -9.77
C ASP A 19 -42.92 -13.78 -9.61
N GLN A 20 -44.13 -13.47 -10.07
CA GLN A 20 -44.62 -12.08 -10.08
C GLN A 20 -45.89 -11.88 -9.24
N THR A 21 -45.75 -12.03 -7.92
CA THR A 21 -46.86 -11.89 -6.95
C THR A 21 -47.48 -10.48 -6.93
N GLU A 22 -46.71 -9.43 -7.26
CA GLU A 22 -47.22 -8.04 -7.36
C GLU A 22 -48.07 -7.82 -8.61
N TYR A 23 -47.62 -8.30 -9.78
CA TYR A 23 -48.38 -8.24 -11.03
C TYR A 23 -49.70 -9.02 -10.94
N PHE A 24 -49.73 -10.08 -10.11
CA PHE A 24 -50.93 -10.88 -9.88
C PHE A 24 -52.11 -10.06 -9.30
N SER A 25 -51.83 -9.05 -8.47
CA SER A 25 -52.88 -8.19 -7.90
C SER A 25 -53.51 -7.31 -8.97
N GLU A 26 -52.69 -6.66 -9.80
CA GLU A 26 -53.13 -5.76 -10.87
C GLU A 26 -53.89 -6.50 -11.97
N ILE A 27 -53.43 -7.69 -12.34
CA ILE A 27 -54.12 -8.57 -13.31
C ILE A 27 -55.49 -9.00 -12.76
N SER A 28 -55.58 -9.32 -11.46
CA SER A 28 -56.84 -9.76 -10.85
C SER A 28 -57.91 -8.65 -10.83
N ASP A 29 -57.50 -7.40 -10.63
CA ASP A 29 -58.41 -6.26 -10.63
C ASP A 29 -58.85 -5.88 -12.05
N TYR A 30 -57.97 -6.05 -13.04
CA TYR A 30 -58.32 -5.92 -14.45
C TYR A 30 -59.34 -6.99 -14.90
N ILE A 31 -59.17 -8.25 -14.50
CA ILE A 31 -60.10 -9.34 -14.81
C ILE A 31 -61.48 -9.10 -14.17
N LYS A 32 -61.53 -8.63 -12.91
CA LYS A 32 -62.81 -8.23 -12.28
C LYS A 32 -63.49 -7.10 -13.05
N LYS A 33 -62.71 -6.12 -13.53
CA LYS A 33 -63.20 -5.01 -14.34
C LYS A 33 -63.74 -5.52 -15.68
N LEU A 34 -63.07 -6.47 -16.35
CA LEU A 34 -63.55 -7.15 -17.55
C LEU A 34 -64.88 -7.86 -17.33
N GLY A 35 -65.00 -8.62 -16.24
CA GLY A 35 -66.21 -9.36 -15.88
C GLY A 35 -67.42 -8.48 -15.57
N SER A 36 -67.21 -7.18 -15.31
CA SER A 36 -68.26 -6.18 -15.08
C SER A 36 -68.72 -5.44 -16.35
N GLN A 37 -68.09 -5.69 -17.50
CA GLN A 37 -68.38 -5.03 -18.77
C GLN A 37 -69.26 -5.87 -19.69
N ASN A 38 -69.86 -5.23 -20.70
CA ASN A 38 -70.69 -5.91 -21.70
C ASN A 38 -69.86 -6.84 -22.60
N TRP A 39 -70.47 -7.92 -23.08
CA TRP A 39 -69.86 -8.89 -24.00
C TRP A 39 -69.25 -8.25 -25.27
N GLU A 40 -69.85 -7.18 -25.79
CA GLU A 40 -69.30 -6.43 -26.93
C GLU A 40 -67.98 -5.71 -26.60
N TYR A 41 -67.79 -5.31 -25.34
CA TYR A 41 -66.56 -4.68 -24.87
C TYR A 41 -65.45 -5.72 -24.76
N VAL A 42 -65.74 -6.86 -24.11
CA VAL A 42 -64.79 -7.98 -23.95
C VAL A 42 -64.35 -8.53 -25.31
N ARG A 43 -65.24 -8.55 -26.31
CA ARG A 43 -64.91 -8.98 -27.68
C ARG A 43 -63.93 -8.03 -28.40
N LYS A 44 -64.00 -6.73 -28.13
CA LYS A 44 -63.10 -5.71 -28.71
C LYS A 44 -61.83 -5.47 -27.89
N GLU A 45 -61.82 -5.93 -26.66
CA GLU A 45 -60.70 -5.83 -25.73
C GLU A 45 -59.39 -6.42 -26.27
N PRO A 46 -59.34 -7.62 -26.88
CA PRO A 46 -58.11 -8.16 -27.45
C PRO A 46 -57.58 -7.32 -28.62
N GLU A 47 -58.46 -6.80 -29.48
CA GLU A 47 -58.05 -5.87 -30.55
C GLU A 47 -57.46 -4.59 -29.95
N ARG A 48 -58.12 -4.00 -28.94
CA ARG A 48 -57.61 -2.80 -28.26
C ARG A 48 -56.25 -3.06 -27.59
N LEU A 49 -56.11 -4.18 -26.89
CA LEU A 49 -54.87 -4.55 -26.20
C LEU A 49 -53.75 -4.78 -27.22
N SER A 50 -54.05 -5.40 -28.37
CA SER A 50 -53.08 -5.60 -29.44
C SER A 50 -52.63 -4.28 -30.08
N GLU A 51 -53.55 -3.34 -30.28
CA GLU A 51 -53.26 -2.00 -30.81
C GLU A 51 -52.42 -1.19 -29.81
N GLU A 52 -52.78 -1.25 -28.53
CA GLU A 52 -52.07 -0.58 -27.44
C GLU A 52 -50.67 -1.16 -27.25
N MET A 53 -50.53 -2.48 -27.31
CA MET A 53 -49.23 -3.17 -27.25
C MET A 53 -48.37 -2.84 -28.48
N ARG A 54 -48.97 -2.75 -29.67
CA ARG A 54 -48.28 -2.29 -30.89
C ARG A 54 -47.80 -0.85 -30.74
N HIS A 55 -48.66 0.06 -30.27
CA HIS A 55 -48.31 1.45 -30.03
C HIS A 55 -47.19 1.61 -28.99
N LEU A 56 -47.27 0.88 -27.87
CA LEU A 56 -46.23 0.87 -26.85
C LEU A 56 -44.89 0.36 -27.41
N THR A 57 -44.95 -0.67 -28.27
CA THR A 57 -43.76 -1.23 -28.93
C THR A 57 -43.15 -0.21 -29.90
N GLU A 58 -43.96 0.46 -30.72
CA GLU A 58 -43.53 1.53 -31.64
C GLU A 58 -42.91 2.70 -30.87
N GLN A 59 -43.55 3.16 -29.78
CA GLN A 59 -43.00 4.21 -28.91
C GLN A 59 -41.69 3.80 -28.26
N THR A 60 -41.57 2.56 -27.80
CA THR A 60 -40.34 2.04 -27.20
C THR A 60 -39.21 1.96 -28.22
N GLN A 61 -39.53 1.53 -29.46
CA GLN A 61 -38.59 1.50 -30.57
C GLN A 61 -38.15 2.91 -30.99
N GLU A 62 -39.07 3.85 -31.10
CA GLU A 62 -38.76 5.24 -31.41
C GLU A 62 -37.90 5.89 -30.31
N LEU A 63 -38.20 5.62 -29.04
CA LEU A 63 -37.40 6.09 -27.91
C LEU A 63 -35.99 5.47 -27.93
N ALA A 64 -35.91 4.17 -28.19
CA ALA A 64 -34.65 3.45 -28.32
C ALA A 64 -33.82 3.95 -29.50
N PHE A 65 -34.46 4.31 -30.62
CA PHE A 65 -33.79 4.85 -31.80
C PHE A 65 -33.31 6.30 -31.58
N THR A 66 -34.18 7.13 -31.01
CA THR A 66 -33.90 8.55 -30.71
C THR A 66 -32.76 8.68 -29.70
N ASN A 67 -32.71 7.80 -28.71
CA ASN A 67 -31.71 7.80 -27.65
C ASN A 67 -30.63 6.72 -27.84
N TYR A 68 -30.55 6.09 -29.02
CA TYR A 68 -29.62 4.99 -29.29
C TYR A 68 -28.17 5.39 -28.99
N LYS A 69 -27.79 6.60 -29.43
CA LYS A 69 -26.45 7.15 -29.18
C LYS A 69 -26.14 7.23 -27.68
N THR A 70 -27.08 7.73 -26.88
CA THR A 70 -26.92 7.84 -25.42
C THR A 70 -26.83 6.47 -24.76
N PHE A 71 -27.64 5.50 -25.19
CA PHE A 71 -27.56 4.13 -24.67
C PHE A 71 -26.21 3.46 -24.97
N VAL A 72 -25.73 3.59 -26.21
CA VAL A 72 -24.43 3.04 -26.62
C VAL A 72 -23.29 3.73 -25.87
N GLU A 73 -23.28 5.06 -25.85
CA GLU A 73 -22.26 5.84 -25.13
C GLU A 73 -22.26 5.54 -23.62
N THR A 74 -23.44 5.39 -23.01
CA THR A 74 -23.57 5.03 -21.59
C THR A 74 -23.07 3.62 -21.31
N ALA A 75 -23.41 2.65 -22.16
CA ALA A 75 -22.94 1.27 -22.02
C ALA A 75 -21.41 1.17 -22.20
N GLU A 76 -20.86 1.90 -23.17
CA GLU A 76 -19.42 1.94 -23.43
C GLU A 76 -18.65 2.67 -22.32
N THR A 77 -19.19 3.77 -21.82
CA THR A 77 -18.63 4.49 -20.66
C THR A 77 -18.68 3.61 -19.42
N SER A 78 -19.81 2.94 -19.15
CA SER A 78 -19.95 2.00 -18.04
C SER A 78 -18.93 0.86 -18.12
N LYS A 79 -18.75 0.25 -19.30
CA LYS A 79 -17.75 -0.79 -19.53
C LYS A 79 -16.31 -0.27 -19.30
N THR A 80 -16.04 0.96 -19.72
CA THR A 80 -14.74 1.60 -19.50
C THR A 80 -14.48 1.84 -18.02
N ILE A 81 -15.47 2.37 -17.29
CA ILE A 81 -15.41 2.56 -15.84
C ILE A 81 -15.16 1.23 -15.12
N MET A 82 -15.88 0.16 -15.48
CA MET A 82 -15.67 -1.17 -14.90
C MET A 82 -14.25 -1.69 -15.14
N LYS A 83 -13.71 -1.49 -16.35
CA LYS A 83 -12.35 -1.89 -16.70
C LYS A 83 -11.32 -1.12 -15.88
N ASP A 84 -11.47 0.19 -15.77
CA ASP A 84 -10.51 1.04 -15.05
C ASP A 84 -10.59 0.82 -13.53
N LEU A 85 -11.78 0.56 -13.00
CA LEU A 85 -11.95 0.13 -11.61
C LEU A 85 -11.29 -1.23 -11.35
N GLY A 86 -11.37 -2.17 -12.31
CA GLY A 86 -10.64 -3.44 -12.27
C GLY A 86 -9.12 -3.23 -12.20
N LYS A 87 -8.56 -2.42 -13.10
CA LYS A 87 -7.12 -2.08 -13.07
C LYS A 87 -6.71 -1.38 -11.78
N SER A 88 -7.57 -0.50 -11.24
CA SER A 88 -7.33 0.18 -9.97
C SER A 88 -7.24 -0.83 -8.84
N LYS A 89 -8.19 -1.79 -8.79
CA LYS A 89 -8.15 -2.90 -7.83
C LYS A 89 -6.86 -3.72 -7.94
N ASP A 90 -6.44 -4.08 -9.16
CA ASP A 90 -5.23 -4.87 -9.37
C ASP A 90 -3.96 -4.10 -8.95
N SER A 91 -3.91 -2.80 -9.27
CA SER A 91 -2.83 -1.91 -8.83
C SER A 91 -2.79 -1.81 -7.31
N LEU A 92 -3.95 -1.74 -6.66
CA LEU A 92 -4.06 -1.63 -5.20
C LEU A 92 -3.67 -2.94 -4.52
N ALA A 93 -4.04 -4.09 -5.09
CA ALA A 93 -3.58 -5.40 -4.63
C ALA A 93 -2.05 -5.52 -4.74
N THR A 94 -1.47 -5.12 -5.89
CA THR A 94 -0.02 -5.12 -6.09
C THR A 94 0.67 -4.17 -5.10
N PHE A 95 0.09 -3.01 -4.82
CA PHE A 95 0.61 -2.07 -3.82
C PHE A 95 0.56 -2.67 -2.42
N LEU A 96 -0.51 -3.36 -2.07
CA LEU A 96 -0.66 -4.03 -0.78
C LEU A 96 0.40 -5.12 -0.59
N ASP A 97 0.70 -5.88 -1.64
CA ASP A 97 1.71 -6.95 -1.64
C ASP A 97 3.15 -6.40 -1.63
N THR A 98 3.40 -5.26 -2.28
CA THR A 98 4.74 -4.64 -2.37
C THR A 98 5.10 -3.76 -1.18
N THR A 99 4.12 -3.18 -0.49
CA THR A 99 4.33 -2.37 0.72
C THR A 99 5.14 -3.08 1.81
N PRO A 100 4.84 -4.33 2.22
CA PRO A 100 5.62 -5.00 3.25
C PRO A 100 7.05 -5.30 2.82
N LEU A 101 7.27 -5.65 1.54
CA LEU A 101 8.62 -5.85 1.00
C LEU A 101 9.43 -4.56 1.03
N PHE A 102 8.79 -3.44 0.68
CA PHE A 102 9.42 -2.12 0.76
C PHE A 102 9.80 -1.74 2.19
N ILE A 103 8.90 -1.96 3.16
CA ILE A 103 9.18 -1.71 4.58
C ILE A 103 10.37 -2.56 5.05
N GLN A 104 10.41 -3.85 4.67
CA GLN A 104 11.51 -4.74 5.05
C GLN A 104 12.85 -4.27 4.48
N GLU A 105 12.88 -3.83 3.22
CA GLU A 105 14.10 -3.27 2.62
C GLU A 105 14.50 -1.94 3.26
N CYS A 106 13.55 -1.08 3.64
CA CYS A 106 13.83 0.13 4.41
C CYS A 106 14.42 -0.18 5.79
N GLU A 107 13.93 -1.20 6.48
CA GLU A 107 14.48 -1.64 7.77
C GLU A 107 15.90 -2.16 7.63
N LYS A 108 16.16 -3.01 6.62
CA LYS A 108 17.53 -3.49 6.31
C LYS A 108 18.46 -2.32 5.98
N PHE A 109 18.00 -1.37 5.17
CA PHE A 109 18.76 -0.17 4.85
C PHE A 109 19.09 0.64 6.10
N SER A 110 18.12 0.83 7.00
CA SER A 110 18.32 1.54 8.28
C SER A 110 19.36 0.82 9.17
N GLN A 111 19.32 -0.50 9.26
CA GLN A 111 20.31 -1.30 10.00
C GLN A 111 21.71 -1.20 9.39
N MET A 112 21.82 -1.23 8.06
CA MET A 112 23.09 -1.03 7.36
C MET A 112 23.63 0.39 7.58
N ALA A 113 22.79 1.41 7.43
CA ALA A 113 23.18 2.80 7.62
C ALA A 113 23.68 3.06 9.05
N THR A 114 22.98 2.55 10.07
CA THR A 114 23.41 2.68 11.48
C THR A 114 24.74 1.97 11.74
N SER A 115 24.97 0.80 11.14
CA SER A 115 26.25 0.09 11.22
C SER A 115 27.39 0.89 10.61
N ILE A 116 27.19 1.46 9.41
CA ILE A 116 28.16 2.31 8.72
C ILE A 116 28.46 3.57 9.55
N VAL A 117 27.44 4.20 10.13
CA VAL A 117 27.62 5.39 10.99
C VAL A 117 28.45 5.04 12.22
N LYS A 118 28.21 3.87 12.84
CA LYS A 118 29.01 3.39 13.97
C LYS A 118 30.46 3.16 13.58
N GLU A 119 30.70 2.50 12.44
CA GLU A 119 32.06 2.26 11.91
C GLU A 119 32.77 3.58 11.62
N LYS A 120 32.09 4.52 10.96
CA LYS A 120 32.61 5.88 10.70
C LYS A 120 32.96 6.62 11.99
N SER A 121 32.12 6.50 13.03
CA SER A 121 32.39 7.10 14.33
C SER A 121 33.66 6.51 14.98
N GLN A 122 33.85 5.19 14.88
CA GLN A 122 35.08 4.53 15.35
C GLN A 122 36.31 5.01 14.57
N TYR A 123 36.25 5.04 13.24
CA TYR A 123 37.36 5.55 12.42
C TYR A 123 37.67 7.01 12.72
N ASN A 124 36.66 7.86 12.90
CA ASN A 124 36.88 9.26 13.29
C ASN A 124 37.56 9.36 14.65
N THR A 125 37.17 8.51 15.61
CA THR A 125 37.81 8.47 16.93
C THR A 125 39.28 8.07 16.80
N ILE A 126 39.56 6.98 16.08
CA ILE A 126 40.93 6.52 15.81
C ILE A 126 41.73 7.62 15.13
N ARG A 127 41.17 8.25 14.09
CA ARG A 127 41.83 9.34 13.36
C ARG A 127 42.15 10.53 14.27
N SER A 128 41.20 10.95 15.11
CA SER A 128 41.40 12.07 16.05
C SER A 128 42.43 11.78 17.14
N GLN A 129 42.62 10.51 17.49
CA GLN A 129 43.59 10.07 18.48
C GLN A 129 44.93 9.67 17.86
N SER A 130 44.98 9.46 16.54
CA SER A 130 46.18 9.05 15.80
C SER A 130 47.33 10.03 15.98
N ASP A 131 47.05 11.34 15.96
CA ASP A 131 48.09 12.37 16.14
C ASP A 131 48.68 12.32 17.55
N LYS A 132 47.84 12.15 18.58
CA LYS A 132 48.27 12.00 19.98
C LYS A 132 49.07 10.70 20.21
N LEU A 133 48.71 9.63 19.50
CA LEU A 133 49.45 8.37 19.54
C LEU A 133 50.82 8.52 18.88
N LEU A 134 50.91 9.29 17.80
CA LEU A 134 52.18 9.61 17.15
C LEU A 134 53.08 10.43 18.08
N GLU A 135 52.56 11.50 18.69
CA GLU A 135 53.28 12.30 19.69
C GLU A 135 53.83 11.42 20.82
N LEU A 136 53.03 10.49 21.33
CA LEU A 136 53.45 9.55 22.37
C LEU A 136 54.60 8.63 21.91
N LEU A 137 54.61 8.21 20.64
CA LEU A 137 55.68 7.41 20.05
C LEU A 137 56.98 8.20 19.82
N GLU A 138 56.90 9.52 19.70
CA GLU A 138 58.05 10.39 19.46
C GLU A 138 58.82 10.75 20.74
N LEU A 139 58.18 10.65 21.91
CA LEU A 139 58.78 11.03 23.20
C LEU A 139 60.12 10.35 23.53
N PRO A 140 60.36 9.03 23.26
CA PRO A 140 61.66 8.43 23.51
C PRO A 140 62.78 9.02 22.66
N SER A 141 62.47 9.40 21.41
CA SER A 141 63.42 10.07 20.51
C SER A 141 63.73 11.48 20.98
N LEU A 142 62.69 12.23 21.40
CA LEU A 142 62.84 13.58 21.98
C LEU A 142 63.67 13.55 23.28
N MET A 143 63.46 12.55 24.14
CA MET A 143 64.25 12.36 25.35
C MET A 143 65.73 12.09 25.04
N ARG A 144 66.02 11.31 24.00
CA ARG A 144 67.41 11.06 23.55
C ARG A 144 68.05 12.33 23.01
N GLU A 145 67.31 13.15 22.26
CA GLU A 145 67.81 14.44 21.76
C GLU A 145 68.07 15.43 22.89
N ALA A 146 67.17 15.53 23.87
CA ALA A 146 67.35 16.36 25.06
C ALA A 146 68.59 15.94 25.87
N LEU A 147 68.84 14.64 26.00
CA LEU A 147 70.04 14.12 26.66
C LEU A 147 71.32 14.48 25.90
N ASN A 148 71.29 14.44 24.56
CA ASN A 148 72.42 14.85 23.71
C ASN A 148 72.69 16.36 23.76
N ALA A 149 71.65 17.16 23.97
CA ALA A 149 71.73 18.62 24.09
C ALA A 149 72.06 19.10 25.52
N GLU A 150 72.30 18.18 26.46
CA GLU A 150 72.52 18.44 27.90
C GLU A 150 71.35 19.15 28.62
N ASP A 151 70.14 19.11 28.03
CA ASP A 151 68.93 19.63 28.65
C ASP A 151 68.26 18.56 29.53
N TYR A 152 68.80 18.40 30.73
CA TYR A 152 68.34 17.41 31.71
C TYR A 152 66.95 17.71 32.28
N GLU A 153 66.49 18.96 32.25
CA GLU A 153 65.17 19.35 32.76
C GLU A 153 64.07 18.76 31.87
N SER A 154 64.16 19.02 30.56
CA SER A 154 63.24 18.44 29.57
C SER A 154 63.28 16.92 29.55
N ALA A 155 64.46 16.30 29.67
CA ALA A 155 64.60 14.85 29.73
C ALA A 155 63.94 14.23 30.98
N LEU A 156 64.03 14.90 32.13
CA LEU A 156 63.41 14.47 33.38
C LEU A 156 61.88 14.58 33.30
N ASP A 157 61.36 15.63 32.70
CA ASP A 157 59.91 15.81 32.48
C ASP A 157 59.33 14.71 31.60
N ILE A 158 59.99 14.36 30.49
CA ILE A 158 59.57 13.26 29.62
C ILE A 158 59.62 11.92 30.38
N PHE A 159 60.69 11.67 31.15
CA PHE A 159 60.83 10.47 31.95
C PHE A 159 59.72 10.32 33.00
N THR A 160 59.41 11.40 33.73
CA THR A 160 58.37 11.40 34.75
C THR A 160 56.97 11.22 34.14
N PHE A 161 56.71 11.84 32.99
CA PHE A 161 55.48 11.66 32.23
C PHE A 161 55.26 10.21 31.82
N ILE A 162 56.25 9.56 31.22
CA ILE A 162 56.14 8.17 30.75
C ILE A 162 56.07 7.19 31.94
N ARG A 163 56.76 7.48 33.04
CA ARG A 163 56.62 6.73 34.29
C ARG A 163 55.22 6.83 34.90
N ASN A 164 54.58 8.00 34.82
CA ASN A 164 53.22 8.20 35.32
C ASN A 164 52.17 7.49 34.44
N ILE A 165 52.35 7.50 33.12
CA ILE A 165 51.51 6.74 32.18
C ILE A 165 51.66 5.24 32.41
N SER A 166 52.89 4.76 32.58
CA SER A 166 53.19 3.36 32.89
C SER A 166 52.45 2.84 34.12
N LYS A 167 52.39 3.65 35.19
CA LYS A 167 51.67 3.28 36.42
C LYS A 167 50.16 3.22 36.25
N ARG A 168 49.59 4.05 35.37
CA ARG A 168 48.14 4.13 35.16
C ARG A 168 47.64 3.14 34.10
N TYR A 169 48.46 2.81 33.11
CA TYR A 169 48.05 2.03 31.93
C TYR A 169 49.02 0.88 31.63
N SER A 170 49.33 0.07 32.65
CA SER A 170 50.31 -1.02 32.56
C SER A 170 49.90 -2.17 31.63
N ASP A 171 48.60 -2.29 31.33
CA ASP A 171 48.04 -3.38 30.51
C ASP A 171 48.16 -3.12 29.00
N ILE A 172 48.55 -1.91 28.59
CA ILE A 172 48.66 -1.54 27.17
C ILE A 172 50.06 -1.90 26.64
N PRO A 173 50.18 -2.76 25.61
CA PRO A 173 51.49 -3.20 25.08
C PRO A 173 52.40 -2.05 24.62
N ILE A 174 51.84 -1.00 24.03
CA ILE A 174 52.58 0.17 23.53
C ILE A 174 53.27 0.91 24.69
N VAL A 175 52.62 1.00 25.85
CA VAL A 175 53.18 1.64 27.05
C VAL A 175 54.36 0.82 27.58
N GLN A 176 54.30 -0.51 27.50
CA GLN A 176 55.41 -1.38 27.89
C GLN A 176 56.63 -1.20 26.98
N VAL A 177 56.40 -1.05 25.67
CA VAL A 177 57.47 -0.77 24.69
C VAL A 177 58.13 0.57 24.98
N LEU A 178 57.36 1.64 25.26
CA LEU A 178 57.92 2.95 25.59
C LEU A 178 58.83 2.91 26.82
N ILE A 179 58.46 2.16 27.86
CA ILE A 179 59.29 1.98 29.06
C ILE A 179 60.60 1.26 28.71
N PHE A 180 60.54 0.24 27.84
CA PHE A 180 61.72 -0.48 27.41
C PHE A 180 62.71 0.43 26.67
N TYR A 181 62.21 1.32 25.81
CA TYR A 181 63.04 2.27 25.07
C TYR A 181 63.72 3.32 25.95
N ILE A 182 63.11 3.70 27.08
CA ILE A 182 63.66 4.72 28.00
C ILE A 182 64.64 4.13 29.00
N LYS A 183 64.53 2.84 29.31
CA LYS A 183 65.48 2.13 30.18
C LYS A 183 66.80 1.78 29.49
N LYS A 184 66.92 2.00 28.18
CA LYS A 184 68.06 1.60 27.35
C LYS A 184 68.86 2.81 26.89
#